data_AF-A0A7C7IH97-F1
#
_entry.id   AF-A0A7C7IH97-F1
#
_cell.length_a   1.000
_cell.length_b   1.000
_cell.length_c   1.000
_cell.angle_alpha   90.00
_cell.angle_beta   90.00
_cell.angle_gamma   90.00
#
_symmetry.space_group_name_H-M   'P 1'
#
loop_
_entity.id
_entity.type
_entity.pdbx_description
1 polymer ?
#
loop_
_entity_poly.entity_id
_entity_poly.type
_entity_poly.pdbx_seq_one_letter_code
_entity_poly.pdbx_strand_id
1 'polypeptide(L)'
;MIIGKLTLNYFATMTSNHLKSVKKVILLFFIGTLTAQYPADSLYRAPNTTLLKKIFLYPITKWQQFSYNQPFLNCQFEPSCSNYGAQAIHSHSIITGLFMTSDRIIRCNSNARQYHKDMDGQFHQDGRLMDPVYNPSDRVTTKSPIIAAGLSMVIPGLGRVYAGRTVDGIYGFVMSALAINNGVNSIKKESILAPFYIGLAISIYGGEIYGAYRTTKYYQPIKD
;
A
#
# COMPACT_ATOMS: atom_id res chain seq x y z
N MET A 1 -24.80 -14.51 -60.50
CA MET A 1 -24.71 -13.33 -59.59
C MET A 1 -24.87 -13.68 -58.09
N ILE A 2 -24.55 -14.92 -57.67
CA ILE A 2 -24.78 -15.40 -56.27
C ILE A 2 -23.45 -15.68 -55.55
N ILE A 3 -22.43 -16.18 -56.27
CA ILE A 3 -21.12 -16.52 -55.69
C ILE A 3 -20.36 -15.27 -55.24
N GLY A 4 -20.44 -14.15 -55.97
CA GLY A 4 -19.79 -12.88 -55.60
C GLY A 4 -20.37 -12.19 -54.36
N LYS A 5 -21.65 -12.44 -54.02
CA LYS A 5 -22.27 -11.90 -52.78
C LYS A 5 -21.87 -12.71 -51.54
N LEU A 6 -21.68 -14.02 -51.69
CA LEU A 6 -21.24 -14.89 -50.60
C LEU A 6 -19.77 -14.62 -50.22
N THR A 7 -18.90 -14.39 -51.19
CA THR A 7 -17.49 -14.06 -50.93
C THR A 7 -17.34 -12.68 -50.28
N LEU A 8 -18.08 -11.65 -50.75
CA LEU A 8 -18.05 -10.33 -50.12
C LEU A 8 -18.55 -10.35 -48.67
N ASN A 9 -19.64 -11.07 -48.39
CA ASN A 9 -20.19 -11.17 -47.04
C ASN A 9 -19.27 -11.96 -46.11
N TYR A 10 -18.58 -12.99 -46.61
CA TYR A 10 -17.59 -13.77 -45.85
C TYR A 10 -16.35 -12.93 -45.50
N PHE A 11 -15.83 -12.14 -46.45
CA PHE A 11 -14.72 -11.21 -46.17
C PHE A 11 -15.13 -10.06 -45.23
N ALA A 12 -16.36 -9.53 -45.35
CA ALA A 12 -16.88 -8.49 -44.45
C ALA A 12 -17.13 -8.99 -43.02
N THR A 13 -17.61 -10.22 -42.85
CA THR A 13 -17.77 -10.82 -41.51
C THR A 13 -16.43 -11.25 -40.89
N MET A 14 -15.49 -11.75 -41.69
CA MET A 14 -14.15 -12.12 -41.21
C MET A 14 -13.37 -10.89 -40.74
N THR A 15 -13.43 -9.77 -41.47
CA THR A 15 -12.82 -8.48 -41.06
C THR A 15 -13.48 -7.90 -39.81
N SER A 16 -14.81 -7.95 -39.68
CA SER A 16 -15.52 -7.51 -38.46
C SER A 16 -15.12 -8.32 -37.23
N ASN A 17 -15.07 -9.65 -37.33
CA ASN A 17 -14.73 -10.52 -36.20
C ASN A 17 -13.25 -10.40 -35.82
N HIS A 18 -12.36 -10.26 -36.81
CA HIS A 18 -10.94 -10.00 -36.57
C HIS A 18 -10.72 -8.63 -35.93
N LEU A 19 -11.45 -7.59 -36.34
CA LEU A 19 -11.37 -6.26 -35.73
C LEU A 19 -11.95 -6.23 -34.31
N LYS A 20 -13.03 -6.99 -34.04
CA LYS A 20 -13.56 -7.18 -32.67
C LYS A 20 -12.57 -7.91 -31.78
N SER A 21 -11.90 -8.95 -32.30
CA SER A 21 -10.86 -9.70 -31.58
C SER A 21 -9.64 -8.82 -31.30
N VAL A 22 -9.15 -8.06 -32.29
CA VAL A 22 -8.05 -7.11 -32.13
C VAL A 22 -8.41 -5.98 -31.17
N LYS A 23 -9.63 -5.44 -31.19
CA LYS A 23 -10.11 -4.48 -30.18
C LYS A 23 -10.16 -5.11 -28.78
N LYS A 24 -10.59 -6.37 -28.65
CA LYS A 24 -10.60 -7.10 -27.37
C LYS A 24 -9.18 -7.35 -26.87
N VAL A 25 -8.25 -7.69 -27.75
CA VAL A 25 -6.82 -7.89 -27.44
C VAL A 25 -6.15 -6.57 -27.08
N ILE A 26 -6.40 -5.48 -27.82
CA ILE A 26 -5.90 -4.13 -27.49
C ILE A 26 -6.50 -3.65 -26.16
N LEU A 27 -7.79 -3.89 -25.92
CA LEU A 27 -8.45 -3.57 -24.65
C LEU A 27 -7.88 -4.42 -23.50
N LEU A 28 -7.60 -5.71 -23.72
CA LEU A 28 -6.92 -6.58 -22.75
C LEU A 28 -5.45 -6.18 -22.54
N PHE A 29 -4.77 -5.65 -23.56
CA PHE A 29 -3.42 -5.10 -23.44
C PHE A 29 -3.42 -3.79 -22.65
N PHE A 30 -4.43 -2.94 -22.83
CA PHE A 30 -4.66 -1.72 -22.04
C PHE A 30 -5.17 -1.99 -20.61
N ILE A 31 -5.86 -3.11 -20.38
CA ILE A 31 -6.27 -3.54 -19.03
C ILE A 31 -5.10 -4.25 -18.33
N GLY A 32 -4.26 -4.99 -19.06
CA GLY A 32 -3.05 -5.63 -18.54
C GLY A 32 -1.95 -4.64 -18.12
N THR A 33 -1.97 -3.40 -18.62
CA THR A 33 -1.10 -2.32 -18.13
C THR A 33 -1.63 -1.60 -16.90
N LEU A 34 -2.84 -1.92 -16.41
CA LEU A 34 -3.38 -1.34 -15.18
C LEU A 34 -2.77 -1.96 -13.90
N THR A 35 -1.89 -2.95 -14.03
CA THR A 35 -1.02 -3.41 -12.93
C THR A 35 0.42 -2.90 -13.06
N ALA A 36 0.67 -1.88 -13.88
CA ALA A 36 1.98 -1.24 -13.94
C ALA A 36 2.29 -0.61 -12.57
N GLN A 37 3.06 -1.33 -11.75
CA GLN A 37 3.67 -0.83 -10.54
C GLN A 37 4.44 0.45 -10.93
N TYR A 38 3.86 1.64 -10.70
CA TYR A 38 4.58 2.88 -10.97
C TYR A 38 5.72 2.96 -9.95
N PRO A 39 6.99 2.85 -10.36
CA PRO A 39 8.08 3.12 -9.44
C PRO A 39 7.93 4.57 -8.94
N ALA A 40 8.46 4.86 -7.75
CA ALA A 40 8.38 6.18 -7.16
C ALA A 40 8.96 7.27 -8.09
N ASP A 41 9.91 6.92 -8.97
CA ASP A 41 10.45 7.79 -10.02
C ASP A 41 9.40 8.27 -11.05
N SER A 42 8.40 7.44 -11.36
CA SER A 42 7.29 7.82 -12.23
C SER A 42 6.35 8.80 -11.53
N LEU A 43 6.05 8.54 -10.25
CA LEU A 43 5.21 9.44 -9.43
C LEU A 43 5.92 10.78 -9.14
N TYR A 44 7.23 10.77 -8.96
CA TYR A 44 8.03 11.98 -8.76
C TYR A 44 8.02 12.90 -9.99
N ARG A 45 8.05 12.32 -11.20
CA ARG A 45 8.03 13.07 -12.47
C ARG A 45 6.63 13.42 -12.97
N ALA A 46 5.57 12.85 -12.37
CA ALA A 46 4.21 13.08 -12.83
C ALA A 46 3.83 14.58 -12.76
N PRO A 47 3.10 15.10 -13.77
CA PRO A 47 2.79 16.54 -13.86
C PRO A 47 1.85 17.01 -12.74
N ASN A 48 1.05 16.12 -12.17
CA ASN A 48 0.14 16.42 -11.05
C ASN A 48 0.80 16.33 -9.66
N THR A 49 2.11 16.08 -9.59
CA THR A 49 2.84 15.98 -8.32
C THR A 49 3.32 17.35 -7.87
N THR A 50 2.79 17.84 -6.75
CA THR A 50 3.19 19.14 -6.17
C THR A 50 4.65 19.13 -5.71
N LEU A 51 5.28 20.30 -5.66
CA LEU A 51 6.66 20.45 -5.18
C LEU A 51 6.83 19.86 -3.77
N LEU A 52 5.87 20.10 -2.88
CA LEU A 52 5.90 19.55 -1.53
C LEU A 52 5.87 18.03 -1.53
N LYS A 53 5.01 17.37 -2.34
CA LYS A 53 5.01 15.91 -2.47
C LYS A 53 6.33 15.38 -3.02
N LYS A 54 6.99 16.10 -3.93
CA LYS A 54 8.31 15.72 -4.47
C LYS A 54 9.38 15.63 -3.38
N ILE A 55 9.35 16.51 -2.37
CA ILE A 55 10.27 16.45 -1.22
C ILE A 55 10.15 15.11 -0.49
N PHE A 56 8.93 14.61 -0.30
CA PHE A 56 8.68 13.33 0.38
C PHE A 56 8.89 12.12 -0.54
N LEU A 57 8.65 12.25 -1.84
CA LEU A 57 8.87 11.18 -2.81
C LEU A 57 10.35 10.94 -3.12
N TYR A 58 11.16 12.00 -3.15
CA TYR A 58 12.60 11.91 -3.47
C TYR A 58 13.38 10.87 -2.64
N PRO A 59 13.32 10.85 -1.30
CA PRO A 59 14.02 9.83 -0.53
C PRO A 59 13.51 8.42 -0.85
N ILE A 60 12.23 8.26 -1.19
CA ILE A 60 11.65 6.97 -1.58
C ILE A 60 12.20 6.53 -2.94
N THR A 61 12.38 7.45 -3.90
CA THR A 61 12.98 7.11 -5.20
C THR A 61 14.42 6.63 -5.04
N LYS A 62 15.21 7.33 -4.21
CA LYS A 62 16.59 6.94 -3.89
C LYS A 62 16.64 5.59 -3.17
N TRP A 63 15.73 5.34 -2.24
CA TRP A 63 15.61 4.05 -1.59
C TRP A 63 15.27 2.93 -2.58
N GLN A 64 14.37 3.14 -3.53
CA GLN A 64 14.03 2.14 -4.55
C GLN A 64 15.20 1.83 -5.49
N GLN A 65 15.96 2.84 -5.91
CA GLN A 65 17.17 2.68 -6.73
C GLN A 65 18.21 1.78 -6.05
N PHE A 66 18.32 1.86 -4.73
CA PHE A 66 19.17 0.96 -3.96
C PHE A 66 18.53 -0.41 -3.72
N SER A 67 17.35 -0.44 -3.10
CA SER A 67 16.73 -1.68 -2.60
C SER A 67 16.34 -2.69 -3.68
N TYR A 68 15.91 -2.25 -4.87
CA TYR A 68 15.51 -3.17 -5.95
C TYR A 68 16.69 -3.92 -6.56
N ASN A 69 17.92 -3.47 -6.31
CA ASN A 69 19.14 -4.15 -6.74
C ASN A 69 19.70 -5.10 -5.67
N GLN A 70 19.04 -5.25 -4.52
CA GLN A 70 19.50 -6.06 -3.39
C GLN A 70 18.49 -7.18 -3.08
N PRO A 71 18.78 -8.46 -3.41
CA PRO A 71 17.84 -9.57 -3.21
C PRO A 71 17.35 -9.76 -1.76
N PHE A 72 18.18 -9.39 -0.77
CA PHE A 72 17.85 -9.49 0.64
C PHE A 72 16.92 -8.37 1.14
N LEU A 73 16.64 -7.35 0.32
CA LEU A 73 15.70 -6.25 0.62
C LEU A 73 14.35 -6.44 -0.08
N ASN A 74 14.07 -7.63 -0.60
CA ASN A 74 12.80 -7.95 -1.22
C ASN A 74 11.64 -7.79 -0.24
N CYS A 75 10.59 -7.10 -0.69
CA CYS A 75 9.39 -6.88 0.09
C CYS A 75 8.40 -8.03 -0.11
N GLN A 76 7.77 -8.47 0.98
CA GLN A 76 6.74 -9.52 0.92
C GLN A 76 5.39 -9.05 0.34
N PHE A 77 5.15 -7.74 0.30
CA PHE A 77 3.93 -7.13 -0.27
C PHE A 77 4.08 -6.73 -1.74
N GLU A 78 2.95 -6.72 -2.44
CA GLU A 78 2.75 -6.10 -3.75
C GLU A 78 1.59 -5.08 -3.68
N PRO A 79 1.82 -3.78 -3.96
CA PRO A 79 3.12 -3.14 -4.23
C PRO A 79 4.07 -3.23 -3.02
N SER A 80 5.38 -3.11 -3.28
CA SER A 80 6.40 -3.06 -2.21
C SER A 80 6.12 -1.94 -1.19
N CYS A 81 6.58 -2.05 0.06
CA CYS A 81 6.32 -1.03 1.10
C CYS A 81 6.73 0.39 0.67
N SER A 82 7.88 0.53 0.01
CA SER A 82 8.34 1.81 -0.53
C SER A 82 7.44 2.31 -1.66
N ASN A 83 6.98 1.42 -2.54
CA ASN A 83 6.11 1.80 -3.64
C ASN A 83 4.69 2.12 -3.20
N TYR A 84 4.16 1.36 -2.25
CA TYR A 84 2.93 1.67 -1.53
C TYR A 84 3.01 3.05 -0.89
N GLY A 85 4.12 3.37 -0.22
CA GLY A 85 4.31 4.67 0.41
C GLY A 85 4.35 5.82 -0.61
N ALA A 86 5.07 5.62 -1.72
CA ALA A 86 5.07 6.59 -2.82
C ALA A 86 3.66 6.81 -3.39
N GLN A 87 2.92 5.74 -3.64
CA GLN A 87 1.54 5.82 -4.12
C GLN A 87 0.61 6.49 -3.10
N ALA A 88 0.76 6.21 -1.80
CA ALA A 88 -0.05 6.81 -0.74
C ALA A 88 0.19 8.32 -0.62
N ILE A 89 1.46 8.75 -0.61
CA ILE A 89 1.84 10.18 -0.59
C ILE A 89 1.36 10.91 -1.86
N HIS A 90 1.44 10.23 -3.01
CA HIS A 90 1.00 10.80 -4.28
C HIS A 90 -0.52 10.97 -4.35
N SER A 91 -1.28 9.94 -3.96
CA SER A 91 -2.74 9.91 -4.08
C SER A 91 -3.50 10.62 -2.94
N HIS A 92 -2.90 10.76 -1.76
CA HIS A 92 -3.56 11.37 -0.58
C HIS A 92 -2.87 12.68 -0.17
N SER A 93 -3.28 13.25 0.98
CA SER A 93 -2.49 14.27 1.67
C SER A 93 -1.17 13.67 2.16
N ILE A 94 -0.15 14.50 2.37
CA ILE A 94 1.16 14.01 2.86
C ILE A 94 1.02 13.34 4.22
N ILE A 95 0.28 13.93 5.14
CA ILE A 95 0.07 13.39 6.49
C ILE A 95 -0.63 12.02 6.40
N THR A 96 -1.73 11.93 5.64
CA THR A 96 -2.45 10.67 5.43
C THR A 96 -1.55 9.63 4.75
N GLY A 97 -0.78 10.03 3.74
CA GLY A 97 0.15 9.15 3.03
C GLY A 97 1.25 8.62 3.94
N LEU A 98 1.79 9.45 4.83
CA LEU A 98 2.78 9.03 5.83
C LEU A 98 2.19 8.07 6.87
N PHE A 99 0.95 8.31 7.32
CA PHE A 99 0.25 7.39 8.22
C PHE A 99 -0.05 6.04 7.56
N MET A 100 -0.50 6.06 6.30
CA MET A 100 -0.69 4.84 5.50
C MET A 100 0.62 4.09 5.31
N THR A 101 1.71 4.79 5.01
CA THR A 101 3.04 4.20 4.83
C THR A 101 3.53 3.56 6.13
N SER A 102 3.34 4.23 7.27
CA SER A 102 3.73 3.73 8.57
C SER A 102 2.91 2.50 8.97
N ASP A 103 1.59 2.50 8.73
CA ASP A 103 0.74 1.31 8.89
C ASP A 103 1.26 0.13 8.06
N ARG A 104 1.58 0.36 6.78
CA ARG A 104 2.16 -0.66 5.89
C ARG A 104 3.46 -1.24 6.47
N ILE A 105 4.35 -0.39 6.97
CA ILE A 105 5.63 -0.83 7.56
C ILE A 105 5.38 -1.71 8.78
N ILE A 106 4.46 -1.32 9.68
CA ILE A 106 4.10 -2.10 10.86
C ILE A 106 3.54 -3.48 10.48
N ARG A 107 2.67 -3.54 9.47
CA ARG A 107 2.10 -4.80 8.96
C ARG A 107 3.08 -5.63 8.13
N CYS A 108 4.23 -5.08 7.75
CA CYS A 108 5.30 -5.78 7.03
C CYS A 108 6.30 -6.43 7.98
N ASN A 109 5.79 -7.35 8.79
CA ASN A 109 6.56 -8.15 9.74
C ASN A 109 6.52 -9.65 9.43
N SER A 110 7.13 -10.48 10.27
CA SER A 110 7.21 -11.94 10.10
C SER A 110 5.85 -12.65 10.02
N ASN A 111 4.81 -12.12 10.65
CA ASN A 111 3.48 -12.72 10.69
C ASN A 111 2.54 -12.20 9.59
N ALA A 112 3.00 -11.26 8.76
CA ALA A 112 2.16 -10.63 7.74
C ALA A 112 1.50 -11.65 6.80
N ARG A 113 2.26 -12.67 6.35
CA ARG A 113 1.72 -13.73 5.50
C ARG A 113 0.64 -14.55 6.19
N GLN A 114 0.80 -14.86 7.48
CA GLN A 114 -0.22 -15.62 8.22
C GLN A 114 -1.50 -14.78 8.33
N TYR A 115 -1.40 -13.53 8.78
CA TYR A 115 -2.57 -12.66 8.85
C TYR A 115 -3.24 -12.43 7.50
N HIS A 116 -2.46 -12.42 6.43
CA HIS A 116 -2.99 -12.32 5.07
C HIS A 116 -3.78 -13.56 4.68
N LYS A 117 -3.37 -14.76 5.12
CA LYS A 117 -4.15 -15.99 4.93
C LYS A 117 -5.39 -16.03 5.81
N ASP A 118 -5.27 -15.66 7.09
CA ASP A 118 -6.39 -15.66 8.05
C ASP A 118 -7.52 -14.74 7.59
N MET A 119 -7.17 -13.70 6.85
CA MET A 119 -8.12 -12.79 6.24
C MET A 119 -8.44 -13.16 4.78
N ASP A 120 -8.16 -14.34 4.25
CA ASP A 120 -8.38 -14.70 2.83
C ASP A 120 -7.95 -13.59 1.85
N GLY A 121 -6.72 -13.11 2.06
CA GLY A 121 -6.13 -12.03 1.26
C GLY A 121 -5.63 -12.56 -0.08
N GLN A 122 -5.72 -11.73 -1.11
CA GLN A 122 -5.25 -12.08 -2.46
C GLN A 122 -3.72 -12.13 -2.54
N PHE A 123 -3.19 -13.03 -3.36
CA PHE A 123 -1.75 -13.13 -3.62
C PHE A 123 -1.44 -12.73 -5.05
N HIS A 124 -0.29 -12.09 -5.25
CA HIS A 124 0.24 -11.83 -6.58
C HIS A 124 0.73 -13.14 -7.20
N GLN A 125 0.92 -13.18 -8.52
CA GLN A 125 1.36 -14.38 -9.23
C GLN A 125 2.72 -14.91 -8.75
N ASP A 126 3.58 -14.02 -8.23
CA ASP A 126 4.87 -14.36 -7.63
C ASP A 126 4.79 -14.77 -6.15
N GLY A 127 3.58 -14.84 -5.60
CA GLY A 127 3.31 -15.22 -4.21
C GLY A 127 3.36 -14.08 -3.20
N ARG A 128 3.62 -12.82 -3.59
CA ARG A 128 3.58 -11.66 -2.68
C ARG A 128 2.15 -11.33 -2.21
N LEU A 129 2.05 -10.68 -1.06
CA LEU A 129 0.79 -10.30 -0.43
C LEU A 129 0.20 -9.08 -1.16
N MET A 130 -0.93 -9.22 -1.85
CA MET A 130 -1.55 -8.10 -2.55
C MET A 130 -2.23 -7.16 -1.56
N ASP A 131 -1.78 -5.91 -1.51
CA ASP A 131 -2.41 -4.90 -0.66
C ASP A 131 -2.26 -3.48 -1.24
N PRO A 132 -3.14 -3.12 -2.19
CA PRO A 132 -3.12 -1.83 -2.86
C PRO A 132 -3.45 -0.66 -1.91
N VAL A 133 -3.07 0.56 -2.31
CA VAL A 133 -3.38 1.79 -1.55
C VAL A 133 -4.88 1.99 -1.38
N TYR A 134 -5.64 1.73 -2.45
CA TYR A 134 -7.10 1.70 -2.41
C TYR A 134 -7.56 0.26 -2.20
N ASN A 135 -8.12 -0.04 -1.02
CA ASN A 135 -8.67 -1.34 -0.71
C ASN A 135 -10.21 -1.31 -0.82
N PRO A 136 -10.82 -1.94 -1.83
CA PRO A 136 -12.27 -1.98 -2.01
C PRO A 136 -12.96 -3.00 -1.09
N SER A 137 -12.32 -3.44 0.01
CA SER A 137 -12.90 -4.47 0.87
C SER A 137 -14.21 -4.01 1.52
N ASP A 138 -15.31 -4.63 1.12
CA ASP A 138 -16.66 -4.42 1.67
C ASP A 138 -16.96 -5.31 2.89
N ARG A 139 -15.90 -5.75 3.59
CA ARG A 139 -16.06 -6.67 4.72
C ARG A 139 -16.75 -6.01 5.89
N VAL A 140 -17.75 -6.71 6.42
CA VAL A 140 -18.49 -6.29 7.61
C VAL A 140 -17.72 -6.73 8.85
N THR A 141 -17.33 -5.77 9.68
CA THR A 141 -16.67 -6.02 10.97
C THR A 141 -17.66 -5.89 12.12
N THR A 142 -17.52 -6.74 13.13
CA THR A 142 -18.30 -6.67 14.39
C THR A 142 -17.61 -5.82 15.46
N LYS A 143 -16.32 -5.54 15.26
CA LYS A 143 -15.49 -4.76 16.19
C LYS A 143 -15.51 -3.30 15.77
N SER A 144 -15.50 -2.38 16.73
CA SER A 144 -15.55 -0.93 16.44
C SER A 144 -14.16 -0.41 16.03
N PRO A 145 -13.99 0.12 14.80
CA PRO A 145 -12.72 0.70 14.37
C PRO A 145 -12.32 1.94 15.18
N ILE A 146 -13.31 2.69 15.69
CA ILE A 146 -13.07 3.88 16.52
C ILE A 146 -12.53 3.48 17.89
N ILE A 147 -13.09 2.42 18.50
CA ILE A 147 -12.56 1.89 19.77
C ILE A 147 -11.13 1.41 19.57
N ALA A 148 -10.84 0.71 18.47
CA ALA A 148 -9.48 0.27 18.16
C ALA A 148 -8.49 1.45 18.05
N ALA A 149 -8.88 2.52 17.34
CA ALA A 149 -8.07 3.73 17.25
C ALA A 149 -7.84 4.37 18.63
N GLY A 150 -8.90 4.47 19.45
CA GLY A 150 -8.81 4.98 20.82
C GLY A 150 -7.87 4.17 21.70
N LEU A 151 -7.93 2.84 21.63
CA LEU A 151 -7.01 1.96 22.35
C LEU A 151 -5.54 2.19 21.94
N SER A 152 -5.25 2.26 20.63
CA SER A 152 -3.89 2.55 20.13
C SER A 152 -3.43 3.99 20.41
N MET A 153 -4.37 4.93 20.63
CA MET A 153 -4.05 6.30 21.05
C MET A 153 -3.62 6.38 22.52
N VAL A 154 -4.09 5.46 23.38
CA VAL A 154 -3.65 5.41 24.78
C VAL A 154 -2.34 4.62 24.89
N ILE A 155 -2.30 3.43 24.29
CA ILE A 155 -1.11 2.59 24.24
C ILE A 155 -0.97 2.03 22.82
N PRO A 156 0.08 2.42 22.07
CA PRO A 156 0.37 1.88 20.75
C PRO A 156 0.25 0.34 20.69
N GLY A 157 -0.38 -0.18 19.64
CA GLY A 157 -0.58 -1.60 19.43
C GLY A 157 -1.87 -2.17 20.00
N LEU A 158 -2.47 -1.60 21.06
CA LEU A 158 -3.66 -2.19 21.68
C LEU A 158 -4.85 -2.31 20.73
N GLY A 159 -5.04 -1.34 19.84
CA GLY A 159 -6.08 -1.41 18.83
C GLY A 159 -5.92 -2.56 17.84
N ARG A 160 -4.68 -2.91 17.49
CA ARG A 160 -4.38 -4.06 16.62
C ARG A 160 -4.56 -5.39 17.36
N VAL A 161 -4.19 -5.44 18.64
CA VAL A 161 -4.47 -6.60 19.52
C VAL A 161 -5.97 -6.82 19.63
N TYR A 162 -6.73 -5.76 19.92
CA TYR A 162 -8.20 -5.78 19.93
C TYR A 162 -8.76 -6.33 18.62
N ALA A 163 -8.14 -6.00 17.49
CA ALA A 163 -8.52 -6.43 16.16
C ALA A 163 -8.00 -7.84 15.76
N GLY A 164 -7.39 -8.58 16.69
CA GLY A 164 -6.89 -9.95 16.46
C GLY A 164 -5.51 -10.05 15.79
N ARG A 165 -4.81 -8.92 15.60
CA ARG A 165 -3.47 -8.85 14.99
C ARG A 165 -2.42 -8.50 16.04
N THR A 166 -2.25 -9.38 17.02
CA THR A 166 -1.38 -9.17 18.18
C THR A 166 0.06 -8.86 17.80
N VAL A 167 0.64 -9.57 16.82
CA VAL A 167 2.03 -9.36 16.40
C VAL A 167 2.18 -7.98 15.75
N ASP A 168 1.26 -7.56 14.87
CA ASP A 168 1.28 -6.19 14.35
C ASP A 168 1.18 -5.15 15.48
N GLY A 169 0.42 -5.45 16.54
CA GLY A 169 0.36 -4.62 17.75
C GLY A 169 1.71 -4.50 18.47
N ILE A 170 2.45 -5.60 18.62
CA ILE A 170 3.80 -5.59 19.22
C ILE A 170 4.75 -4.74 18.37
N TYR A 171 4.75 -4.93 17.05
CA TYR A 171 5.58 -4.10 16.15
C TYR A 171 5.18 -2.63 16.22
N GLY A 172 3.88 -2.32 16.24
CA GLY A 172 3.36 -0.96 16.40
C GLY A 172 3.82 -0.30 17.70
N PHE A 173 3.81 -1.05 18.81
CA PHE A 173 4.31 -0.60 20.10
C PHE A 173 5.82 -0.31 20.08
N VAL A 174 6.63 -1.28 19.65
CA VAL A 174 8.09 -1.15 19.62
C VAL A 174 8.52 -0.01 18.69
N MET A 175 7.94 0.08 17.49
CA MET A 175 8.28 1.12 16.53
C MET A 175 7.90 2.51 17.06
N SER A 176 6.73 2.66 17.68
CA SER A 176 6.30 3.92 18.28
C SER A 176 7.21 4.32 19.44
N ALA A 177 7.54 3.38 20.34
CA ALA A 177 8.41 3.62 21.47
C ALA A 177 9.81 4.06 21.02
N LEU A 178 10.39 3.39 20.04
CA LEU A 178 11.70 3.76 19.48
C LEU A 178 11.66 5.13 18.82
N ALA A 179 10.63 5.43 18.02
CA ALA A 179 10.52 6.71 17.33
C ALA A 179 10.35 7.87 18.31
N ILE A 180 9.47 7.72 19.31
CA ILE A 180 9.25 8.71 20.37
C ILE A 180 10.53 8.91 21.18
N ASN A 181 11.21 7.82 21.60
CA ASN A 181 12.46 7.91 22.34
C ASN A 181 13.54 8.67 21.54
N ASN A 182 13.68 8.40 20.23
CA ASN A 182 14.59 9.15 19.38
C ASN A 182 14.19 10.63 19.24
N GLY A 183 12.90 10.93 19.09
CA GLY A 183 12.38 12.30 19.10
C GLY A 183 12.74 13.05 20.38
N VAL A 184 12.43 12.47 21.54
CA VAL A 184 12.76 13.06 22.85
C VAL A 184 14.26 13.25 23.02
N ASN A 185 15.06 12.23 22.68
CA ASN A 185 16.52 12.31 22.81
C ASN A 185 17.13 13.34 21.86
N SER A 186 16.55 13.55 20.68
CA SER A 186 17.01 14.57 19.74
C SER A 186 16.79 16.00 20.27
N ILE A 187 15.67 16.24 20.97
CA ILE A 187 15.36 17.52 21.62
C ILE A 187 16.32 17.75 22.80
N LYS A 188 16.49 16.73 23.67
CA LYS A 188 17.39 16.82 24.83
C LYS A 188 18.85 17.13 24.46
N LYS A 189 19.27 16.70 23.27
CA LYS A 189 20.62 16.93 22.74
C LYS A 189 20.74 18.19 21.88
N GLU A 190 19.68 18.99 21.78
CA GLU A 190 19.62 20.18 20.91
C GLU A 190 20.06 19.86 19.47
N SER A 191 19.69 18.67 18.99
CA SER A 191 20.14 18.19 17.69
C SER A 191 19.50 18.98 16.55
N ILE A 192 20.30 19.37 15.55
CA ILE A 192 19.80 19.93 14.29
C ILE A 192 18.82 19.00 13.57
N LEU A 193 18.89 17.69 13.83
CA LEU A 193 17.98 16.68 13.27
C LEU A 193 16.69 16.50 14.08
N ALA A 194 16.47 17.26 15.16
CA ALA A 194 15.27 17.12 15.98
C ALA A 194 13.96 17.19 15.18
N PRO A 195 13.76 18.12 14.21
CA PRO A 195 12.55 18.13 13.40
C PRO A 195 12.31 16.84 12.63
N PHE A 196 13.37 16.19 12.14
CA PHE A 196 13.28 14.91 11.44
C PHE A 196 12.81 13.78 12.37
N TYR A 197 13.43 13.65 13.55
CA TYR A 197 13.04 12.60 14.51
C TYR A 197 11.65 12.82 15.09
N ILE A 198 11.25 14.07 15.34
CA ILE A 198 9.89 14.42 15.77
C ILE A 198 8.89 14.08 14.65
N GLY A 199 9.18 14.45 13.40
CA GLY A 199 8.34 14.12 12.25
C GLY A 199 8.18 12.60 12.04
N LEU A 200 9.25 11.84 12.27
CA LEU A 200 9.23 10.38 12.25
C LEU A 200 8.35 9.81 13.37
N ALA A 201 8.47 10.34 14.60
CA ALA A 201 7.64 9.94 15.73
C ALA A 201 6.15 10.21 15.47
N ILE A 202 5.80 11.40 14.95
CA ILE A 202 4.43 11.75 14.58
C ILE A 202 3.91 10.82 13.49
N SER A 203 4.71 10.53 12.46
CA SER A 203 4.31 9.67 11.34
C SER A 203 4.04 8.24 11.80
N ILE A 204 4.92 7.67 12.63
CA ILE A 204 4.79 6.30 13.15
C ILE A 204 3.62 6.22 14.12
N TYR A 205 3.51 7.15 15.07
CA TYR A 205 2.45 7.14 16.07
C TYR A 205 1.07 7.37 15.46
N GLY A 206 0.93 8.38 14.59
CA GLY A 206 -0.32 8.63 13.86
C GLY A 206 -0.67 7.50 12.89
N GLY A 207 0.34 6.90 12.25
CA GLY A 207 0.20 5.71 11.43
C GLY A 207 -0.25 4.48 12.22
N GLU A 208 0.16 4.35 13.48
CA GLU A 208 -0.28 3.28 14.36
C GLU A 208 -1.76 3.41 14.73
N ILE A 209 -2.21 4.61 15.12
CA ILE A 209 -3.63 4.89 15.38
C ILE A 209 -4.49 4.64 14.13
N TYR A 210 -4.05 5.18 12.99
CA TYR A 210 -4.69 4.97 11.69
C TYR A 210 -4.73 3.49 11.31
N GLY A 211 -3.64 2.77 11.54
CA GLY A 211 -3.50 1.36 11.25
C GLY A 211 -4.38 0.47 12.12
N ALA A 212 -4.59 0.82 13.39
CA ALA A 212 -5.54 0.12 14.26
C ALA A 212 -6.99 0.26 13.78
N TYR A 213 -7.39 1.47 13.37
CA TYR A 213 -8.69 1.69 12.72
C TYR A 213 -8.84 0.81 11.47
N ARG A 214 -7.86 0.88 10.55
CA ARG A 214 -7.90 0.12 9.30
C ARG A 214 -7.87 -1.38 9.49
N THR A 215 -7.08 -1.84 10.44
CA THR A 215 -6.99 -3.25 10.77
C THR A 215 -8.35 -3.81 11.13
N THR A 216 -9.06 -3.09 12.02
CA THR A 216 -10.40 -3.47 12.48
C THR A 216 -11.45 -3.41 11.37
N LYS A 217 -11.29 -2.45 10.44
CA LYS A 217 -12.25 -2.24 9.35
C LYS A 217 -12.04 -3.18 8.17
N TYR A 218 -10.80 -3.45 7.78
CA TYR A 218 -10.48 -4.07 6.49
C TYR A 218 -9.65 -5.35 6.59
N TYR A 219 -8.90 -5.55 7.68
CA TYR A 219 -7.89 -6.62 7.78
C TYR A 219 -8.19 -7.59 8.93
N GLN A 220 -9.47 -7.88 9.16
CA GLN A 220 -9.92 -8.86 10.15
C GLN A 220 -9.79 -10.28 9.61
N PRO A 221 -9.46 -11.26 10.49
CA PRO A 221 -9.55 -12.66 10.13
C PRO A 221 -11.00 -13.03 9.79
N ILE A 222 -11.17 -14.00 8.89
CA ILE A 222 -12.47 -14.64 8.68
C ILE A 222 -12.81 -15.40 9.96
N LYS A 223 -14.01 -15.15 10.49
CA LYS A 223 -14.57 -16.01 11.53
C LYS A 223 -15.20 -17.20 10.83
N ASP A 224 -14.73 -18.40 11.14
CA ASP A 224 -15.44 -19.64 10.86
C ASP A 224 -16.78 -19.68 11.63
#